data_AF-G0UK59-F1
#
_entry.id   AF-G0UK59-F1
#
_cell.length_a   1.000
_cell.length_b   1.000
_cell.length_c   1.000
_cell.angle_alpha   90.00
_cell.angle_beta   90.00
_cell.angle_gamma   90.00
#
_symmetry.space_group_name_H-M   'P 1'
#
loop_
_entity.id
_entity.type
_entity.pdbx_description
1 polymer ?
#
loop_
_entity_poly.entity_id
_entity_poly.type
_entity_poly.pdbx_seq_one_letter_code
_entity_poly.pdbx_strand_id
1 'polypeptide(L)'
;MEGVTYTVNPGAEGAYNSIAEAINAASDGDTVSLKPGLYEELPKVLKDITITAELDETLTESETVVTNGVIISGNATLKNLQVRGCVDVRKGHAIIEDCDIHHGPDGIRVSEGAKLTVRRSRIHHCESGGDGIYFSTGSMGEVEDCDIYECRVNGIHVNNARVVAVHNRIRDVLFGFYYRCGAVGAIEKNSIEHVTKFGIYVVEASDPVVQGNMVRECGTHCAFVSRGGKGVWVDNSFDGSMHVLASCDAKLGSNQVSGKVDIDPSL
;
A
#
# COMPACT_ATOMS: atom_id res chain seq x y z
N MET A 1 1.09 -0.14 31.85
CA MET A 1 2.21 0.78 32.13
C MET A 1 2.39 1.58 30.86
N GLU A 2 2.51 2.91 30.95
CA GLU A 2 2.89 3.72 29.78
C GLU A 2 4.26 3.26 29.29
N GLY A 3 4.41 3.08 27.99
CA GLY A 3 5.67 2.67 27.37
C GLY A 3 6.76 3.73 27.57
N VAL A 4 8.02 3.29 27.55
CA VAL A 4 9.20 4.15 27.64
C VAL A 4 9.54 4.70 26.25
N THR A 5 10.00 5.96 26.20
CA THR A 5 10.49 6.58 24.97
C THR A 5 12.00 6.57 24.90
N TYR A 6 12.54 6.05 23.80
CA TYR A 6 13.96 5.95 23.48
C TYR A 6 14.29 6.93 22.36
N THR A 7 14.99 8.02 22.69
CA THR A 7 15.36 9.06 21.70
C THR A 7 16.60 8.64 20.92
N VAL A 8 16.50 8.70 19.59
CA VAL A 8 17.63 8.51 18.66
C VAL A 8 18.04 9.86 18.11
N ASN A 9 19.29 10.24 18.35
CA ASN A 9 19.90 11.48 17.86
C ASN A 9 21.43 11.29 17.81
N PRO A 10 21.98 10.80 16.68
CA PRO A 10 23.39 10.48 16.57
C PRO A 10 24.31 11.64 17.00
N GLY A 11 25.21 11.36 17.94
CA GLY A 11 26.16 12.36 18.47
C GLY A 11 25.64 13.24 19.61
N ALA A 12 24.36 13.14 19.99
CA ALA A 12 23.82 13.86 21.13
C ALA A 12 24.00 13.07 22.44
N GLU A 13 24.38 13.77 23.51
CA GLU A 13 24.55 13.17 24.84
C GLU A 13 23.21 12.66 25.38
N GLY A 14 23.20 11.42 25.90
CA GLY A 14 22.01 10.79 26.47
C GLY A 14 21.01 10.23 25.45
N ALA A 15 21.27 10.34 24.14
CA ALA A 15 20.48 9.72 23.09
C ALA A 15 21.17 8.47 22.51
N TYR A 16 20.38 7.62 21.86
CA TYR A 16 20.91 6.49 21.09
C TYR A 16 21.54 6.99 19.78
N ASN A 17 22.63 6.33 19.36
CA ASN A 17 23.34 6.69 18.13
C ASN A 17 22.79 5.98 16.89
N SER A 18 21.89 5.02 17.07
CA SER A 18 21.26 4.28 15.98
C SER A 18 19.84 3.83 16.33
N ILE A 19 19.03 3.65 15.30
CA ILE A 19 17.68 3.11 15.44
C ILE A 19 17.75 1.68 15.96
N ALA A 20 18.72 0.89 15.48
CA ALA A 20 18.91 -0.49 15.91
C ALA A 20 19.20 -0.62 17.42
N GLU A 21 20.04 0.25 17.99
CA GLU A 21 20.31 0.23 19.44
C GLU A 21 19.06 0.56 20.27
N ALA A 22 18.28 1.56 19.84
CA ALA A 22 17.03 1.92 20.53
C ALA A 22 15.99 0.79 20.45
N ILE A 23 15.81 0.16 19.28
CA ILE A 23 14.94 -1.02 19.13
C ILE A 23 15.40 -2.16 20.05
N ASN A 24 16.72 -2.38 20.17
CA ASN A 24 17.26 -3.44 21.02
C ASN A 24 16.98 -3.18 22.51
N ALA A 25 17.03 -1.92 22.94
CA ALA A 25 16.77 -1.51 24.32
C ALA A 25 15.27 -1.44 24.69
N ALA A 26 14.41 -1.20 23.70
CA ALA A 26 12.96 -1.13 23.86
C ALA A 26 12.32 -2.49 24.24
N SER A 27 11.19 -2.45 24.92
CA SER A 27 10.30 -3.58 25.20
C SER A 27 8.97 -3.40 24.47
N ASP A 28 8.12 -4.43 24.49
CA ASP A 28 6.77 -4.31 23.92
C ASP A 28 5.98 -3.18 24.60
N GLY A 29 5.36 -2.32 23.81
CA GLY A 29 4.64 -1.11 24.20
C GLY A 29 5.48 0.18 24.13
N ASP A 30 6.79 0.09 23.90
CA ASP A 30 7.68 1.25 23.93
C ASP A 30 7.72 2.03 22.62
N THR A 31 8.30 3.24 22.68
CA THR A 31 8.43 4.16 21.54
C THR A 31 9.90 4.47 21.26
N VAL A 32 10.31 4.38 20.00
CA VAL A 32 11.58 4.90 19.49
C VAL A 32 11.30 6.23 18.79
N SER A 33 11.80 7.33 19.34
CA SER A 33 11.60 8.69 18.84
C SER A 33 12.83 9.16 18.08
N LEU A 34 12.69 9.46 16.79
CA LEU A 34 13.80 9.86 15.92
C LEU A 34 13.82 11.39 15.81
N LYS A 35 14.99 12.00 16.08
CA LYS A 35 15.20 13.41 15.73
C LYS A 35 15.30 13.59 14.21
N PRO A 36 15.09 14.81 13.68
CA PRO A 36 15.40 15.14 12.29
C PRO A 36 16.81 14.68 11.88
N GLY A 37 16.93 14.06 10.71
CA GLY A 37 18.22 13.55 10.24
C GLY A 37 18.13 12.37 9.29
N LEU A 38 19.28 12.02 8.72
CA LEU A 38 19.46 10.87 7.83
C LEU A 38 19.98 9.67 8.63
N TYR A 39 19.24 8.56 8.57
CA TYR A 39 19.54 7.32 9.26
C TYR A 39 19.88 6.23 8.24
N GLU A 40 21.18 6.00 8.05
CA GLU A 40 21.71 5.01 7.09
C GLU A 40 21.78 3.60 7.67
N GLU A 41 20.62 3.02 7.96
CA GLU A 41 20.47 1.73 8.62
C GLU A 41 19.45 0.84 7.91
N LEU A 42 19.26 -0.41 8.34
CA LEU A 42 18.12 -1.25 7.94
C LEU A 42 17.45 -1.76 9.23
N PRO A 43 16.53 -0.97 9.83
CA PRO A 43 15.91 -1.35 11.10
C PRO A 43 15.14 -2.65 10.98
N LYS A 44 15.28 -3.52 12.00
CA LYS A 44 14.59 -4.80 12.11
C LYS A 44 13.74 -4.79 13.37
N VAL A 45 12.43 -4.73 13.21
CA VAL A 45 11.47 -4.65 14.32
C VAL A 45 10.88 -6.02 14.59
N LEU A 46 11.22 -6.61 15.73
CA LEU A 46 10.70 -7.93 16.16
C LEU A 46 9.74 -7.83 17.36
N LYS A 47 9.57 -6.63 17.91
CA LYS A 47 8.84 -6.32 19.15
C LYS A 47 7.64 -5.45 18.83
N ASP A 48 6.65 -5.42 19.72
CA ASP A 48 5.49 -4.53 19.62
C ASP A 48 5.89 -3.09 19.99
N ILE A 49 6.36 -2.29 19.04
CA ILE A 49 6.86 -0.93 19.33
C ILE A 49 6.37 0.10 18.32
N THR A 50 6.40 1.36 18.74
CA THR A 50 6.22 2.51 17.84
C THR A 50 7.58 3.09 17.46
N ILE A 51 7.79 3.36 16.18
CA ILE A 51 8.89 4.20 15.67
C ILE A 51 8.26 5.45 15.09
N THR A 52 8.61 6.61 15.62
CA THR A 52 8.06 7.89 15.17
C THR A 52 9.18 8.89 14.95
N ALA A 53 9.05 9.72 13.92
CA ALA A 53 9.84 10.94 13.85
C ALA A 53 9.25 12.00 14.78
N GLU A 54 10.11 12.86 15.30
CA GLU A 54 9.69 14.16 15.82
C GLU A 54 9.42 15.11 14.66
N LEU A 55 8.26 15.76 14.70
CA LEU A 55 7.83 16.70 13.68
C LEU A 55 8.31 18.11 14.01
N ASP A 56 8.70 18.84 12.98
CA ASP A 56 8.67 20.31 12.99
C ASP A 56 7.33 20.73 12.35
N GLU A 57 6.43 21.32 13.15
CA GLU A 57 5.09 21.72 12.70
C GLU A 57 5.10 22.78 11.59
N THR A 58 6.26 23.41 11.33
CA THR A 58 6.43 24.38 10.24
C THR A 58 6.69 23.71 8.88
N LEU A 59 7.01 22.42 8.86
CA LEU A 59 7.36 21.67 7.66
C LEU A 59 6.20 20.82 7.16
N THR A 60 6.10 20.69 5.84
CA THR A 60 5.09 19.85 5.17
C THR A 60 5.48 18.39 5.10
N GLU A 61 6.75 18.08 5.34
CA GLU A 61 7.34 16.74 5.25
C GLU A 61 8.32 16.53 6.38
N SER A 62 8.45 15.28 6.82
CA SER A 62 9.40 14.91 7.88
C SER A 62 10.84 15.02 7.40
N GLU A 63 11.72 15.65 8.17
CA GLU A 63 13.17 15.65 7.89
C GLU A 63 13.88 14.36 8.34
N THR A 64 13.15 13.43 8.94
CA THR A 64 13.66 12.12 9.36
C THR A 64 13.56 11.14 8.21
N VAL A 65 14.72 10.78 7.65
CA VAL A 65 14.82 9.83 6.53
C VAL A 65 15.54 8.57 6.98
N VAL A 66 14.85 7.44 6.97
CA VAL A 66 15.43 6.11 7.17
C VAL A 66 15.74 5.51 5.79
N THR A 67 17.00 5.22 5.51
CA THR A 67 17.39 4.61 4.22
C THR A 67 17.36 3.09 4.28
N ASN A 68 17.62 2.41 3.15
CA ASN A 68 17.64 0.95 2.97
C ASN A 68 16.32 0.19 3.26
N GLY A 69 15.30 0.86 3.80
CA GLY A 69 14.00 0.27 4.13
C GLY A 69 13.87 -0.12 5.60
N VAL A 70 12.79 -0.83 5.93
CA VAL A 70 12.49 -1.30 7.29
C VAL A 70 11.97 -2.73 7.20
N ILE A 71 12.46 -3.63 8.05
CA ILE A 71 11.94 -5.01 8.15
C ILE A 71 11.11 -5.14 9.42
N ILE A 72 9.85 -5.55 9.27
CA ILE A 72 8.94 -5.78 10.40
C ILE A 72 8.67 -7.28 10.50
N SER A 73 8.95 -7.86 11.66
CA SER A 73 8.74 -9.27 12.00
C SER A 73 8.06 -9.44 13.36
N GLY A 74 7.39 -8.39 13.84
CA GLY A 74 6.55 -8.32 15.04
C GLY A 74 5.35 -7.41 14.77
N ASN A 75 4.77 -6.81 15.80
CA ASN A 75 3.80 -5.72 15.61
C ASN A 75 4.57 -4.40 15.61
N ALA A 76 4.31 -3.49 14.70
CA ALA A 76 5.05 -2.23 14.69
C ALA A 76 4.19 -1.10 14.17
N THR A 77 4.34 0.07 14.76
CA THR A 77 3.76 1.29 14.23
C THR A 77 4.86 2.22 13.73
N LEU A 78 4.79 2.63 12.47
CA LEU A 78 5.66 3.64 11.86
C LEU A 78 4.86 4.94 11.70
N LYS A 79 5.36 6.05 12.22
CA LYS A 79 4.69 7.35 12.14
C LYS A 79 5.59 8.49 11.70
N ASN A 80 5.09 9.35 10.82
CA ASN A 80 5.69 10.66 10.52
C ASN A 80 7.12 10.61 9.97
N LEU A 81 7.56 9.50 9.36
CA LEU A 81 8.93 9.38 8.85
C LEU A 81 8.95 9.12 7.34
N GLN A 82 10.07 9.46 6.73
CA GLN A 82 10.39 9.02 5.39
C GLN A 82 11.15 7.69 5.43
N VAL A 83 10.78 6.76 4.56
CA VAL A 83 11.50 5.52 4.32
C VAL A 83 11.95 5.49 2.87
N ARG A 84 13.26 5.71 2.66
CA ARG A 84 13.90 5.52 1.36
C ARG A 84 14.30 4.06 1.20
N GLY A 85 13.41 3.26 0.63
CA GLY A 85 13.57 1.81 0.51
C GLY A 85 12.23 1.10 0.57
N CYS A 86 12.25 -0.19 0.94
CA CYS A 86 11.04 -1.00 1.08
C CYS A 86 10.71 -1.21 2.56
N VAL A 87 9.43 -1.08 2.92
CA VAL A 87 8.91 -1.62 4.18
C VAL A 87 8.49 -3.07 3.96
N ASP A 88 9.28 -4.01 4.48
CA ASP A 88 9.09 -5.46 4.35
C ASP A 88 8.42 -6.02 5.61
N VAL A 89 7.10 -6.19 5.55
CA VAL A 89 6.27 -6.76 6.62
C VAL A 89 6.27 -8.27 6.49
N ARG A 90 7.16 -8.93 7.22
CA ARG A 90 7.35 -10.38 7.16
C ARG A 90 6.39 -11.16 8.03
N LYS A 91 6.05 -10.61 9.20
CA LYS A 91 5.18 -11.21 10.21
C LYS A 91 4.50 -10.12 11.03
N GLY A 92 3.46 -10.49 11.75
CA GLY A 92 2.73 -9.61 12.66
C GLY A 92 1.89 -8.58 11.91
N HIS A 93 1.66 -7.44 12.56
CA HIS A 93 0.87 -6.34 12.02
C HIS A 93 1.67 -5.05 12.00
N ALA A 94 1.90 -4.52 10.80
CA ALA A 94 2.45 -3.19 10.62
C ALA A 94 1.31 -2.16 10.51
N ILE A 95 1.42 -1.08 11.28
CA ILE A 95 0.59 0.11 11.15
C ILE A 95 1.49 1.23 10.65
N ILE A 96 1.14 1.86 9.53
CA ILE A 96 1.91 2.93 8.90
C ILE A 96 1.02 4.16 8.78
N GLU A 97 1.46 5.28 9.36
CA GLU A 97 0.66 6.49 9.46
C GLU A 97 1.48 7.70 9.09
N ASP A 98 0.95 8.55 8.21
CA ASP A 98 1.56 9.86 7.95
C ASP A 98 3.03 9.73 7.48
N CYS A 99 3.34 8.64 6.76
CA CYS A 99 4.68 8.31 6.28
C CYS A 99 4.85 8.59 4.79
N ASP A 100 6.09 8.78 4.38
CA ASP A 100 6.49 8.84 2.97
C ASP A 100 7.44 7.69 2.63
N ILE A 101 6.99 6.75 1.79
CA ILE A 101 7.74 5.54 1.46
C ILE A 101 8.09 5.58 -0.03
N HIS A 102 9.38 5.67 -0.34
CA HIS A 102 9.79 5.97 -1.69
C HIS A 102 11.10 5.33 -2.13
N HIS A 103 11.30 5.26 -3.45
CA HIS A 103 12.56 4.82 -4.06
C HIS A 103 13.01 3.43 -3.60
N GLY A 104 12.05 2.57 -3.24
CA GLY A 104 12.27 1.16 -2.95
C GLY A 104 12.20 0.28 -4.21
N PRO A 105 12.63 -0.99 -4.12
CA PRO A 105 12.28 -1.97 -5.15
C PRO A 105 10.76 -2.09 -5.29
N ASP A 106 10.07 -2.27 -4.18
CA ASP A 106 8.63 -2.06 -3.99
C ASP A 106 8.49 -1.10 -2.80
N GLY A 107 7.34 -0.44 -2.64
CA GLY A 107 7.10 0.47 -1.52
C GLY A 107 6.91 -0.31 -0.23
N ILE A 108 5.84 -1.10 -0.18
CA ILE A 108 5.51 -1.98 0.95
C ILE A 108 5.29 -3.40 0.44
N ARG A 109 5.92 -4.38 1.08
CA ARG A 109 5.60 -5.81 0.88
C ARG A 109 5.00 -6.42 2.12
N VAL A 110 3.91 -7.15 1.94
CA VAL A 110 3.22 -7.89 3.01
C VAL A 110 3.33 -9.38 2.72
N SER A 111 4.14 -10.05 3.54
CA SER A 111 4.45 -11.47 3.41
C SER A 111 3.28 -12.35 3.88
N GLU A 112 3.42 -13.65 3.65
CA GLU A 112 2.36 -14.62 3.92
C GLU A 112 1.85 -14.55 5.36
N GLY A 113 0.53 -14.39 5.51
CA GLY A 113 -0.16 -14.30 6.79
C GLY A 113 0.10 -13.00 7.59
N ALA A 114 0.95 -12.09 7.10
CA ALA A 114 1.18 -10.80 7.75
C ALA A 114 0.03 -9.81 7.49
N LYS A 115 -0.04 -8.76 8.31
CA LYS A 115 -1.08 -7.74 8.23
C LYS A 115 -0.48 -6.35 8.04
N LEU A 116 -1.14 -5.54 7.23
CA LEU A 116 -0.81 -4.13 7.05
C LEU A 116 -2.07 -3.28 7.26
N THR A 117 -1.92 -2.23 8.05
CA THR A 117 -2.80 -1.06 8.01
C THR A 117 -1.95 0.13 7.61
N VAL A 118 -2.29 0.81 6.52
CA VAL A 118 -1.61 2.03 6.10
C VAL A 118 -2.63 3.14 5.89
N ARG A 119 -2.32 4.32 6.42
CA ARG A 119 -3.19 5.49 6.32
C ARG A 119 -2.45 6.79 6.13
N ARG A 120 -3.07 7.73 5.39
CA ARG A 120 -2.57 9.10 5.18
C ARG A 120 -1.09 9.14 4.74
N SER A 121 -0.68 8.17 3.93
CA SER A 121 0.73 7.97 3.57
C SER A 121 0.92 8.11 2.07
N ARG A 122 2.15 8.45 1.67
CA ARG A 122 2.57 8.48 0.27
C ARG A 122 3.46 7.29 -0.03
N ILE A 123 3.22 6.63 -1.16
CA ILE A 123 4.04 5.51 -1.62
C ILE A 123 4.39 5.75 -3.08
N HIS A 124 5.67 5.97 -3.40
CA HIS A 124 6.03 6.40 -4.75
C HIS A 124 7.41 6.02 -5.25
N HIS A 125 7.63 6.19 -6.56
CA HIS A 125 8.93 5.96 -7.21
C HIS A 125 9.49 4.55 -6.95
N CYS A 126 8.62 3.55 -6.94
CA CYS A 126 9.01 2.15 -6.73
C CYS A 126 9.44 1.55 -8.06
N GLU A 127 10.73 1.25 -8.19
CA GLU A 127 11.31 0.95 -9.50
C GLU A 127 11.49 -0.54 -9.75
N SER A 128 12.39 -1.23 -9.04
CA SER A 128 12.92 -2.52 -9.51
C SER A 128 11.98 -3.73 -9.33
N GLY A 129 11.17 -3.76 -8.28
CA GLY A 129 10.00 -4.65 -8.14
C GLY A 129 8.77 -4.04 -8.80
N GLY A 130 8.52 -2.77 -8.51
CA GLY A 130 7.58 -1.91 -9.21
C GLY A 130 6.18 -1.82 -8.61
N ASP A 131 5.91 -2.52 -7.51
CA ASP A 131 4.65 -2.41 -6.79
C ASP A 131 4.72 -1.29 -5.74
N GLY A 132 3.70 -0.44 -5.67
CA GLY A 132 3.51 0.47 -4.55
C GLY A 132 3.29 -0.34 -3.27
N ILE A 133 2.23 -1.15 -3.26
CA ILE A 133 1.95 -2.11 -2.18
C ILE A 133 1.69 -3.49 -2.76
N TYR A 134 2.48 -4.48 -2.34
CA TYR A 134 2.34 -5.88 -2.70
C TYR A 134 1.87 -6.72 -1.52
N PHE A 135 0.72 -7.40 -1.69
CA PHE A 135 0.17 -8.37 -0.75
C PHE A 135 0.35 -9.78 -1.30
N SER A 136 1.09 -10.61 -0.56
CA SER A 136 1.28 -12.03 -0.89
C SER A 136 0.19 -12.92 -0.32
N THR A 137 0.23 -14.21 -0.68
CA THR A 137 -0.73 -15.24 -0.30
C THR A 137 -1.08 -15.20 1.19
N GLY A 138 -2.37 -15.19 1.52
CA GLY A 138 -2.87 -15.23 2.89
C GLY A 138 -2.65 -13.97 3.72
N SER A 139 -2.01 -12.93 3.18
CA SER A 139 -1.88 -11.64 3.87
C SER A 139 -3.19 -10.87 3.92
N MET A 140 -3.26 -9.89 4.82
CA MET A 140 -4.43 -9.02 5.00
C MET A 140 -4.02 -7.54 4.98
N GLY A 141 -4.86 -6.70 4.39
CA GLY A 141 -4.57 -5.27 4.23
C GLY A 141 -5.75 -4.35 4.44
N GLU A 142 -5.50 -3.22 5.08
CA GLU A 142 -6.35 -2.02 5.11
C GLU A 142 -5.51 -0.85 4.60
N VAL A 143 -5.95 -0.21 3.51
CA VAL A 143 -5.26 0.93 2.88
C VAL A 143 -6.25 2.08 2.78
N GLU A 144 -6.00 3.17 3.50
CA GLU A 144 -6.95 4.28 3.60
C GLU A 144 -6.26 5.63 3.37
N ASP A 145 -6.90 6.54 2.62
CA ASP A 145 -6.43 7.91 2.44
C ASP A 145 -4.95 8.04 1.99
N CYS A 146 -4.46 7.10 1.17
CA CYS A 146 -3.08 7.12 0.67
C CYS A 146 -2.98 7.66 -0.77
N ASP A 147 -1.84 8.28 -1.11
CA ASP A 147 -1.48 8.63 -2.50
C ASP A 147 -0.35 7.71 -2.98
N ILE A 148 -0.64 6.89 -4.00
CA ILE A 148 0.28 5.88 -4.54
C ILE A 148 0.58 6.22 -6.00
N TYR A 149 1.83 6.57 -6.31
CA TYR A 149 2.14 7.11 -7.64
C TYR A 149 3.54 6.83 -8.14
N GLU A 150 3.70 6.87 -9.47
CA GLU A 150 5.00 6.70 -10.12
C GLU A 150 5.71 5.39 -9.70
N CYS A 151 4.92 4.36 -9.40
CA CYS A 151 5.39 2.99 -9.23
C CYS A 151 5.39 2.29 -10.59
N ARG A 152 6.46 1.57 -10.92
CA ARG A 152 6.68 1.06 -12.28
C ARG A 152 5.58 0.11 -12.78
N VAL A 153 4.96 -0.67 -11.89
CA VAL A 153 4.03 -1.75 -12.27
C VAL A 153 2.65 -1.53 -11.64
N ASN A 154 2.43 -1.90 -10.39
CA ASN A 154 1.10 -1.80 -9.78
C ASN A 154 1.06 -0.70 -8.72
N GLY A 155 -0.07 0.00 -8.60
CA GLY A 155 -0.35 0.78 -7.39
C GLY A 155 -0.53 -0.16 -6.19
N ILE A 156 -1.56 -1.02 -6.26
CA ILE A 156 -1.83 -2.06 -5.26
C ILE A 156 -2.00 -3.42 -5.96
N HIS A 157 -1.13 -4.36 -5.61
CA HIS A 157 -1.13 -5.73 -6.13
C HIS A 157 -1.53 -6.71 -5.04
N VAL A 158 -2.62 -7.44 -5.27
CA VAL A 158 -3.21 -8.38 -4.32
C VAL A 158 -3.19 -9.79 -4.88
N ASN A 159 -2.33 -10.65 -4.31
CA ASN A 159 -2.11 -12.01 -4.78
C ASN A 159 -2.57 -13.02 -3.72
N ASN A 160 -3.71 -13.68 -3.95
CA ASN A 160 -4.34 -14.62 -3.01
C ASN A 160 -4.44 -14.06 -1.57
N ALA A 161 -4.79 -12.78 -1.45
CA ALA A 161 -4.85 -12.05 -0.18
C ALA A 161 -6.21 -11.37 0.02
N ARG A 162 -6.45 -10.81 1.21
CA ARG A 162 -7.66 -10.04 1.51
C ARG A 162 -7.31 -8.57 1.77
N VAL A 163 -7.72 -7.66 0.90
CA VAL A 163 -7.41 -6.23 1.02
C VAL A 163 -8.66 -5.37 0.93
N VAL A 164 -8.79 -4.42 1.85
CA VAL A 164 -9.80 -3.35 1.79
C VAL A 164 -9.07 -2.03 1.54
N ALA A 165 -9.38 -1.38 0.43
CA ALA A 165 -8.76 -0.12 0.02
C ALA A 165 -9.82 0.96 -0.15
N VAL A 166 -9.75 2.02 0.66
CA VAL A 166 -10.76 3.08 0.73
C VAL A 166 -10.15 4.47 0.57
N HIS A 167 -10.77 5.34 -0.23
CA HIS A 167 -10.36 6.75 -0.39
C HIS A 167 -8.89 6.97 -0.82
N ASN A 168 -8.29 6.00 -1.51
CA ASN A 168 -6.93 6.16 -2.01
C ASN A 168 -6.92 6.85 -3.37
N ARG A 169 -5.80 7.50 -3.67
CA ARG A 169 -5.47 8.00 -5.00
C ARG A 169 -4.34 7.16 -5.59
N ILE A 170 -4.54 6.65 -6.80
CA ILE A 170 -3.53 5.88 -7.53
C ILE A 170 -3.32 6.50 -8.90
N ARG A 171 -2.07 6.83 -9.26
CA ARG A 171 -1.76 7.45 -10.55
C ARG A 171 -0.40 7.11 -11.11
N ASP A 172 -0.24 7.31 -12.41
CA ASP A 172 1.07 7.21 -13.08
C ASP A 172 1.74 5.83 -12.90
N VAL A 173 0.93 4.77 -12.93
CA VAL A 173 1.34 3.35 -12.80
C VAL A 173 0.93 2.54 -14.03
N LEU A 174 1.44 1.31 -14.18
CA LEU A 174 1.00 0.42 -15.26
C LEU A 174 -0.40 -0.13 -15.01
N PHE A 175 -0.67 -0.58 -13.79
CA PHE A 175 -1.97 -1.07 -13.33
C PHE A 175 -2.34 -0.39 -12.00
N GLY A 176 -3.57 0.10 -11.85
CA GLY A 176 -4.02 0.72 -10.60
C GLY A 176 -4.16 -0.30 -9.48
N PHE A 177 -5.25 -1.06 -9.51
CA PHE A 177 -5.46 -2.24 -8.67
C PHE A 177 -5.32 -3.52 -9.50
N TYR A 178 -4.55 -4.48 -9.00
CA TYR A 178 -4.41 -5.79 -9.63
C TYR A 178 -4.71 -6.91 -8.64
N TYR A 179 -5.88 -7.54 -8.77
CA TYR A 179 -6.33 -8.66 -7.95
C TYR A 179 -6.20 -9.97 -8.71
N ARG A 180 -5.47 -10.92 -8.13
CA ARG A 180 -5.20 -12.22 -8.76
C ARG A 180 -5.18 -13.39 -7.77
N CYS A 181 -5.09 -14.60 -8.31
CA CYS A 181 -5.02 -15.86 -7.55
C CYS A 181 -6.10 -15.98 -6.45
N GLY A 182 -7.37 -15.66 -6.73
CA GLY A 182 -8.42 -15.76 -5.73
C GLY A 182 -8.35 -14.69 -4.63
N ALA A 183 -7.66 -13.58 -4.86
CA ALA A 183 -7.72 -12.40 -3.99
C ALA A 183 -9.17 -11.88 -3.81
N VAL A 184 -9.48 -11.43 -2.61
CA VAL A 184 -10.81 -10.93 -2.19
C VAL A 184 -10.68 -9.62 -1.41
N GLY A 185 -11.81 -8.99 -1.10
CA GLY A 185 -11.84 -7.76 -0.30
C GLY A 185 -12.66 -6.68 -0.98
N ALA A 186 -12.26 -5.42 -0.84
CA ALA A 186 -13.02 -4.29 -1.33
C ALA A 186 -12.14 -3.17 -1.88
N ILE A 187 -12.58 -2.58 -2.98
CA ILE A 187 -11.99 -1.40 -3.62
C ILE A 187 -13.10 -0.35 -3.59
N GLU A 188 -13.05 0.57 -2.63
CA GLU A 188 -14.15 1.50 -2.36
C GLU A 188 -13.72 2.97 -2.45
N LYS A 189 -14.46 3.77 -3.22
CA LYS A 189 -14.31 5.24 -3.23
C LYS A 189 -12.89 5.73 -3.52
N ASN A 190 -12.14 4.99 -4.34
CA ASN A 190 -10.79 5.37 -4.75
C ASN A 190 -10.82 6.21 -6.03
N SER A 191 -9.80 7.04 -6.23
CA SER A 191 -9.53 7.76 -7.47
C SER A 191 -8.34 7.14 -8.20
N ILE A 192 -8.53 6.70 -9.44
CA ILE A 192 -7.50 6.03 -10.24
C ILE A 192 -7.37 6.76 -11.58
N GLU A 193 -6.17 7.26 -11.90
CA GLU A 193 -5.95 8.10 -13.08
C GLU A 193 -4.58 7.91 -13.72
N HIS A 194 -4.43 8.30 -14.99
CA HIS A 194 -3.17 8.23 -15.74
C HIS A 194 -2.47 6.86 -15.69
N VAL A 195 -3.24 5.77 -15.77
CA VAL A 195 -2.68 4.42 -15.77
C VAL A 195 -2.37 3.96 -17.20
N THR A 196 -1.24 3.28 -17.38
CA THR A 196 -0.79 2.91 -18.74
C THR A 196 -1.58 1.74 -19.34
N LYS A 197 -2.11 0.82 -18.53
CA LYS A 197 -2.92 -0.32 -19.01
C LYS A 197 -4.32 -0.36 -18.40
N PHE A 198 -4.43 -0.85 -17.16
CA PHE A 198 -5.74 -1.11 -16.54
C PHE A 198 -5.90 -0.36 -15.24
N GLY A 199 -7.04 0.31 -15.06
CA GLY A 199 -7.38 0.97 -13.79
C GLY A 199 -7.61 -0.06 -12.68
N ILE A 200 -8.59 -0.93 -12.88
CA ILE A 200 -8.88 -2.05 -11.98
C ILE A 200 -8.86 -3.35 -12.80
N TYR A 201 -7.99 -4.28 -12.43
CA TYR A 201 -7.83 -5.56 -13.11
C TYR A 201 -8.07 -6.74 -12.16
N VAL A 202 -9.09 -7.55 -12.45
CA VAL A 202 -9.50 -8.70 -11.62
C VAL A 202 -9.39 -10.00 -12.42
N VAL A 203 -8.58 -10.94 -11.94
CA VAL A 203 -8.28 -12.19 -12.64
C VAL A 203 -8.20 -13.41 -11.75
N GLU A 204 -8.07 -14.59 -12.36
CA GLU A 204 -7.68 -15.83 -11.67
C GLU A 204 -8.59 -16.14 -10.46
N ALA A 205 -9.91 -16.09 -10.68
CA ALA A 205 -10.95 -16.32 -9.67
C ALA A 205 -10.99 -15.32 -8.51
N SER A 206 -10.30 -14.18 -8.61
CA SER A 206 -10.44 -13.08 -7.66
C SER A 206 -11.85 -12.50 -7.66
N ASP A 207 -12.34 -12.13 -6.47
CA ASP A 207 -13.73 -11.75 -6.23
C ASP A 207 -13.84 -10.57 -5.25
N PRO A 208 -13.33 -9.36 -5.62
CA PRO A 208 -13.49 -8.18 -4.80
C PRO A 208 -14.87 -7.51 -4.98
N VAL A 209 -15.30 -6.77 -3.97
CA VAL A 209 -16.35 -5.75 -4.13
C VAL A 209 -15.70 -4.48 -4.68
N VAL A 210 -16.20 -3.96 -5.79
CA VAL A 210 -15.69 -2.74 -6.43
C VAL A 210 -16.79 -1.71 -6.45
N GLN A 211 -16.69 -0.71 -5.56
CA GLN A 211 -17.79 0.22 -5.32
C GLN A 211 -17.37 1.69 -5.27
N GLY A 212 -18.12 2.56 -5.93
CA GLY A 212 -17.97 4.02 -5.74
C GLY A 212 -16.66 4.60 -6.27
N ASN A 213 -15.90 3.87 -7.10
CA ASN A 213 -14.59 4.33 -7.57
C ASN A 213 -14.73 5.27 -8.76
N MET A 214 -13.81 6.22 -8.88
CA MET A 214 -13.63 7.06 -10.05
C MET A 214 -12.37 6.63 -10.77
N VAL A 215 -12.50 6.18 -12.01
CA VAL A 215 -11.39 5.67 -12.81
C VAL A 215 -11.39 6.33 -14.16
N ARG A 216 -10.28 6.97 -14.54
CA ARG A 216 -10.19 7.76 -15.77
C ARG A 216 -8.80 7.63 -16.40
N GLU A 217 -8.70 8.06 -17.65
CA GLU A 217 -7.40 8.23 -18.33
C GLU A 217 -6.53 6.96 -18.30
N CYS A 218 -7.17 5.84 -18.63
CA CYS A 218 -6.53 4.53 -18.70
C CYS A 218 -6.11 4.21 -20.14
N GLY A 219 -4.89 3.70 -20.33
CA GLY A 219 -4.37 3.41 -21.67
C GLY A 219 -5.02 2.23 -22.40
N THR A 220 -5.62 1.26 -21.69
CA THR A 220 -6.34 0.14 -22.31
C THR A 220 -7.80 0.08 -21.85
N HIS A 221 -8.05 -0.23 -20.57
CA HIS A 221 -9.40 -0.29 -20.00
C HIS A 221 -9.41 0.29 -18.60
N CYS A 222 -10.49 0.99 -18.24
CA CYS A 222 -10.67 1.44 -16.86
C CYS A 222 -10.97 0.26 -15.93
N ALA A 223 -11.75 -0.72 -16.41
CA ALA A 223 -12.01 -1.97 -15.71
C ALA A 223 -11.82 -3.16 -16.64
N PHE A 224 -11.09 -4.17 -16.19
CA PHE A 224 -10.90 -5.40 -16.95
C PHE A 224 -11.09 -6.63 -16.05
N VAL A 225 -11.88 -7.58 -16.52
CA VAL A 225 -12.11 -8.85 -15.82
C VAL A 225 -11.80 -9.99 -16.79
N SER A 226 -10.84 -10.84 -16.41
CA SER A 226 -10.33 -11.90 -17.29
C SER A 226 -10.04 -13.19 -16.51
N ARG A 227 -9.81 -14.31 -17.23
CA ARG A 227 -9.32 -15.57 -16.67
C ARG A 227 -10.09 -16.04 -15.41
N GLY A 228 -11.42 -16.04 -15.49
CA GLY A 228 -12.28 -16.47 -14.38
C GLY A 228 -12.44 -15.45 -13.26
N GLY A 229 -11.99 -14.20 -13.44
CA GLY A 229 -12.22 -13.11 -12.50
C GLY A 229 -13.72 -12.89 -12.24
N LYS A 230 -14.02 -12.38 -11.05
CA LYS A 230 -15.37 -12.18 -10.53
C LYS A 230 -15.51 -10.77 -9.95
N GLY A 231 -16.40 -10.62 -8.98
CA GLY A 231 -16.59 -9.39 -8.24
C GLY A 231 -17.99 -8.81 -8.41
N VAL A 232 -18.36 -7.97 -7.45
CA VAL A 232 -19.56 -7.13 -7.53
C VAL A 232 -19.12 -5.71 -7.85
N TRP A 233 -19.63 -5.16 -8.95
CA TRP A 233 -19.21 -3.86 -9.47
C TRP A 233 -20.41 -2.93 -9.46
N VAL A 234 -20.42 -1.92 -8.58
CA VAL A 234 -21.59 -1.07 -8.37
C VAL A 234 -21.20 0.38 -8.05
N ASP A 235 -21.96 1.34 -8.55
CA ASP A 235 -21.81 2.77 -8.33
C ASP A 235 -20.44 3.34 -8.73
N ASN A 236 -19.75 2.72 -9.68
CA ASN A 236 -18.46 3.22 -10.18
C ASN A 236 -18.65 4.19 -11.37
N SER A 237 -17.71 5.11 -11.51
CA SER A 237 -17.58 6.02 -12.65
C SER A 237 -16.30 5.70 -13.43
N PHE A 238 -16.46 5.11 -14.61
CA PHE A 238 -15.39 4.76 -15.53
C PHE A 238 -15.38 5.72 -16.72
N ASP A 239 -14.43 6.65 -16.76
CA ASP A 239 -14.17 7.49 -17.93
C ASP A 239 -13.24 6.77 -18.92
N GLY A 240 -13.82 5.78 -19.60
CA GLY A 240 -13.15 4.90 -20.53
C GLY A 240 -13.90 3.58 -20.66
N SER A 241 -13.26 2.56 -21.23
CA SER A 241 -13.91 1.28 -21.50
C SER A 241 -13.83 0.29 -20.33
N MET A 242 -14.83 -0.58 -20.23
CA MET A 242 -14.86 -1.74 -19.35
C MET A 242 -14.98 -3.01 -20.21
N HIS A 243 -14.18 -4.04 -19.93
CA HIS A 243 -14.27 -5.33 -20.63
C HIS A 243 -14.32 -6.51 -19.65
N VAL A 244 -15.29 -7.40 -19.85
CA VAL A 244 -15.45 -8.66 -19.11
C VAL A 244 -15.40 -9.82 -20.11
N LEU A 245 -14.41 -10.71 -19.97
CA LEU A 245 -14.27 -11.89 -20.85
C LEU A 245 -15.28 -12.99 -20.50
N ALA A 246 -15.60 -13.83 -21.48
CA ALA A 246 -16.67 -14.85 -21.43
C ALA A 246 -16.56 -15.86 -20.28
N SER A 247 -15.35 -16.09 -19.77
CA SER A 247 -15.08 -17.03 -18.67
C SER A 247 -15.26 -16.43 -17.27
N CYS A 248 -15.69 -15.16 -17.17
CA CYS A 248 -15.73 -14.39 -15.93
C CYS A 248 -17.15 -14.28 -15.38
N ASP A 249 -17.27 -14.02 -14.07
CA ASP A 249 -18.54 -13.85 -13.35
C ASP A 249 -18.57 -12.49 -12.64
N ALA A 250 -18.48 -11.42 -13.41
CA ALA A 250 -18.58 -10.05 -12.89
C ALA A 250 -20.05 -9.64 -12.78
N LYS A 251 -20.51 -9.38 -11.56
CA LYS A 251 -21.88 -8.95 -11.27
C LYS A 251 -21.96 -7.43 -11.36
N LEU A 252 -22.46 -6.93 -12.47
CA LEU A 252 -22.55 -5.49 -12.74
C LEU A 252 -23.88 -4.93 -12.24
N GLY A 253 -23.81 -4.01 -11.28
CA GLY A 253 -24.91 -3.13 -10.88
C GLY A 253 -24.89 -1.81 -11.66
N SER A 254 -25.38 -0.73 -11.03
CA SER A 254 -25.42 0.61 -11.62
C SER A 254 -24.01 1.21 -11.74
N ASN A 255 -23.39 1.14 -12.91
CA ASN A 255 -22.11 1.79 -13.18
C ASN A 255 -22.26 2.82 -14.31
N GLN A 256 -21.51 3.91 -14.24
CA GLN A 256 -21.41 4.91 -15.30
C GLN A 256 -20.14 4.62 -16.10
N VAL A 257 -20.28 4.38 -17.40
CA VAL A 257 -19.14 4.10 -18.31
C VAL A 257 -19.27 5.04 -19.50
N SER A 258 -18.30 5.94 -19.69
CA SER A 258 -18.31 6.87 -20.84
C SER A 258 -17.90 6.18 -22.13
N GLY A 259 -17.05 5.15 -22.03
CA GLY A 259 -16.57 4.34 -23.15
C GLY A 259 -17.39 3.09 -23.41
N LYS A 260 -16.76 2.09 -24.03
CA LYS A 260 -17.42 0.84 -24.41
C LYS A 260 -17.51 -0.10 -23.21
N VAL A 261 -18.69 -0.71 -23.02
CA VAL A 261 -18.87 -1.85 -22.12
C VAL A 261 -18.94 -3.11 -22.96
N ASP A 262 -17.84 -3.87 -22.98
CA ASP A 262 -17.75 -5.15 -23.67
C ASP A 262 -17.92 -6.28 -22.66
N ILE A 263 -18.93 -7.12 -22.89
CA ILE A 263 -19.16 -8.33 -22.11
C ILE A 263 -19.26 -9.47 -23.11
N ASP A 264 -18.23 -10.30 -23.17
CA ASP A 264 -18.23 -11.43 -24.09
C ASP A 264 -19.29 -12.44 -23.63
N PRO A 265 -20.06 -13.05 -24.56
CA PRO A 265 -21.08 -14.01 -24.21
C PRO A 265 -20.45 -15.26 -23.56
N SER A 266 -21.09 -15.79 -22.50
CA SER A 266 -20.68 -17.06 -21.90
C SER A 266 -20.67 -18.17 -22.95
N LEU A 267 -19.58 -18.95 -22.99
CA LEU A 267 -19.42 -20.12 -23.86
C LEU A 267 -20.39 -21.26 -23.49
#